data_AF-A0A7C1IX68-F1
#
_entry.id   AF-A0A7C1IX68-F1
#
_cell.length_a   1.000
_cell.length_b   1.000
_cell.length_c   1.000
_cell.angle_alpha   90.00
_cell.angle_beta   90.00
_cell.angle_gamma   90.00
#
_symmetry.space_group_name_H-M   'P 1'
#
loop_
_entity.id
_entity.type
_entity.pdbx_description
1 polymer ?
#
loop_
_entity_poly.entity_id
_entity_poly.type
_entity_poly.pdbx_seq_one_letter_code
_entity_poly.pdbx_strand_id
1 'polypeptide(L)'
;AALAATSDMAAQIGDDKAAADYAARLETARQVYEETLWNGEYYLYDEADDGIMADQLAGEWYARISGLSILPDNQVDTALNTIYTHNVQMYHDGLMGAVNGIYPDGTVVMGEQAEEVWGGTTYMLAAHMLLRGLDAQGWGTAYGVYKFIYEDGGLWFRTPEAWNEKGFRASMYMRPLAIWAMETALARR
;
A
#
# COMPACT_ATOMS: atom_id res chain seq x y z
N ALA A 1 -7.92 -2.84 10.53
CA ALA A 1 -6.58 -3.10 11.09
C ALA A 1 -6.51 -2.82 12.58
N ALA A 2 -6.66 -1.55 13.00
CA ALA A 2 -6.59 -1.15 14.41
C ALA A 2 -7.56 -1.92 15.31
N LEU A 3 -8.83 -2.07 14.91
CA LEU A 3 -9.82 -2.85 15.66
C LEU A 3 -9.42 -4.32 15.84
N ALA A 4 -8.83 -4.94 14.82
CA ALA A 4 -8.34 -6.31 14.90
C ALA A 4 -7.18 -6.43 15.88
N ALA A 5 -6.20 -5.52 15.79
CA ALA A 5 -5.07 -5.48 16.71
C ALA A 5 -5.51 -5.23 18.15
N THR A 6 -6.44 -4.30 18.40
CA THR A 6 -6.92 -4.02 19.76
C THR A 6 -7.79 -5.15 20.31
N SER A 7 -8.56 -5.84 19.45
CA SER A 7 -9.30 -7.04 19.87
C SER A 7 -8.34 -8.15 20.30
N ASP A 8 -7.30 -8.42 19.52
CA ASP A 8 -6.27 -9.42 19.83
C ASP A 8 -5.49 -9.05 21.11
N MET A 9 -5.03 -7.79 21.22
CA MET A 9 -4.34 -7.30 22.42
C MET A 9 -5.21 -7.39 23.67
N ALA A 10 -6.50 -7.06 23.59
CA ALA A 10 -7.43 -7.15 24.72
C ALA A 10 -7.61 -8.61 25.18
N ALA A 11 -7.72 -9.55 24.24
CA ALA A 11 -7.79 -10.97 24.54
C ALA A 11 -6.50 -11.47 25.25
N GLN A 12 -5.33 -11.03 24.79
CA GLN A 12 -4.05 -11.40 25.40
C GLN A 12 -3.89 -10.94 26.86
N ILE A 13 -4.53 -9.84 27.26
CA ILE A 13 -4.50 -9.33 28.64
C ILE A 13 -5.70 -9.78 29.49
N GLY A 14 -6.60 -10.61 28.94
CA GLY A 14 -7.78 -11.12 29.63
C GLY A 14 -8.92 -10.09 29.79
N ASP A 15 -8.97 -9.05 28.97
CA ASP A 15 -10.10 -8.12 28.89
C ASP A 15 -11.12 -8.61 27.84
N ASP A 16 -11.86 -9.66 28.19
CA ASP A 16 -12.82 -10.32 27.30
C ASP A 16 -13.92 -9.35 26.82
N LYS A 17 -14.28 -8.36 27.65
CA LYS A 17 -15.30 -7.38 27.32
C LYS A 17 -14.82 -6.45 26.22
N ALA A 18 -13.60 -5.91 26.35
CA ALA A 18 -13.01 -5.07 25.30
C ALA A 18 -12.76 -5.87 24.02
N ALA A 19 -12.24 -7.10 24.13
CA ALA A 19 -12.00 -7.97 22.99
C ALA A 19 -13.28 -8.20 22.16
N ALA A 20 -14.40 -8.50 22.83
CA ALA A 20 -15.70 -8.69 22.19
C ALA A 20 -16.26 -7.41 21.56
N ASP A 21 -16.14 -6.24 22.21
CA ASP A 21 -16.58 -4.96 21.65
C ASP A 21 -15.80 -4.61 20.37
N TYR A 22 -14.46 -4.75 20.41
CA TYR A 22 -13.63 -4.49 19.24
C TYR A 22 -13.88 -5.47 18.10
N ALA A 23 -14.10 -6.76 18.39
CA ALA A 23 -14.43 -7.75 17.38
C ALA A 23 -15.79 -7.46 16.71
N ALA A 24 -16.80 -7.07 17.49
CA ALA A 24 -18.11 -6.70 16.94
C ALA A 24 -18.02 -5.46 16.02
N ARG A 25 -17.25 -4.45 16.43
CA ARG A 25 -17.01 -3.25 15.59
C ARG A 25 -16.20 -3.58 14.34
N LEU A 26 -15.22 -4.47 14.44
CA LEU A 26 -14.43 -4.93 13.30
C LEU A 26 -15.35 -5.56 12.26
N GLU A 27 -16.26 -6.44 12.67
CA GLU A 27 -17.16 -7.12 11.75
C GLU A 27 -18.09 -6.14 11.03
N THR A 28 -18.71 -5.22 11.77
CA THR A 28 -19.54 -4.17 11.16
C THR A 28 -18.73 -3.30 10.20
N ALA A 29 -17.52 -2.87 10.59
CA ALA A 29 -16.68 -2.03 9.75
C ALA A 29 -16.21 -2.76 8.49
N ARG A 30 -15.87 -4.05 8.60
CA ARG A 30 -15.46 -4.90 7.47
C ARG A 30 -16.59 -5.05 6.47
N GLN A 31 -17.81 -5.32 6.95
CA GLN A 31 -18.98 -5.44 6.07
C GLN A 31 -19.22 -4.15 5.28
N VAL A 32 -19.24 -2.99 5.97
CA VAL A 32 -19.42 -1.70 5.31
C VAL A 32 -18.29 -1.41 4.31
N TYR A 33 -17.03 -1.66 4.70
CA TYR A 33 -15.88 -1.42 3.82
C TYR A 33 -15.95 -2.26 2.53
N GLU A 34 -16.27 -3.54 2.65
CA GLU A 34 -16.44 -4.46 1.52
C GLU A 34 -17.63 -4.07 0.63
N GLU A 35 -18.81 -3.83 1.22
CA GLU A 35 -20.02 -3.50 0.46
C GLU A 35 -19.91 -2.15 -0.27
N THR A 36 -19.18 -1.20 0.32
CA THR A 36 -19.09 0.16 -0.21
C THR A 36 -17.95 0.33 -1.21
N LEU A 37 -16.78 -0.29 -0.98
CA LEU A 37 -15.57 0.03 -1.74
C LEU A 37 -15.11 -1.08 -2.67
N TRP A 38 -15.43 -2.34 -2.43
CA TRP A 38 -14.99 -3.42 -3.33
C TRP A 38 -15.79 -3.41 -4.64
N ASN A 39 -15.12 -3.16 -5.76
CA ASN A 39 -15.77 -3.08 -7.07
C ASN A 39 -15.67 -4.38 -7.90
N GLY A 40 -15.01 -5.42 -7.38
CA GLY A 40 -14.75 -6.67 -8.08
C GLY A 40 -13.29 -6.86 -8.52
N GLU A 41 -12.49 -5.80 -8.56
CA GLU A 41 -11.08 -5.83 -8.98
C GLU A 41 -10.14 -5.11 -8.01
N TYR A 42 -10.60 -4.01 -7.40
CA TYR A 42 -9.88 -3.23 -6.41
C TYR A 42 -10.87 -2.53 -5.46
N TYR A 43 -10.34 -1.89 -4.41
CA TYR A 43 -11.11 -1.03 -3.53
C TYR A 43 -11.05 0.41 -4.04
N LEU A 44 -12.22 1.03 -4.21
CA LEU A 44 -12.36 2.42 -4.68
C LEU A 44 -11.56 3.40 -3.81
N TYR A 45 -11.12 4.51 -4.41
CA TYR A 45 -10.39 5.58 -3.71
C TYR A 45 -11.20 6.11 -2.52
N ASP A 46 -12.49 6.37 -2.77
CA ASP A 46 -13.54 6.65 -1.80
C ASP A 46 -14.91 6.31 -2.41
N GLU A 47 -16.01 6.72 -1.77
CA GLU A 47 -17.38 6.45 -2.24
C GLU A 47 -17.76 7.15 -3.56
N ALA A 48 -16.97 8.13 -4.01
CA ALA A 48 -17.28 9.00 -5.13
C ALA A 48 -16.23 8.96 -6.26
N ASP A 49 -15.05 8.40 -6.01
CA ASP A 49 -13.92 8.38 -6.96
C ASP A 49 -13.43 6.94 -7.21
N ASP A 50 -13.39 6.55 -8.49
CA ASP A 50 -12.97 5.23 -8.96
C ASP A 50 -11.47 5.14 -9.27
N GLY A 51 -10.70 6.14 -8.88
CA GLY A 51 -9.24 6.11 -8.91
C GLY A 51 -8.67 4.92 -8.11
N ILE A 52 -7.55 4.41 -8.59
CA ILE A 52 -6.82 3.31 -7.97
C ILE A 52 -5.74 3.93 -7.09
N MET A 53 -5.93 3.85 -5.77
CA MET A 53 -4.95 4.34 -4.81
C MET A 53 -3.86 3.30 -4.55
N ALA A 54 -2.59 3.70 -4.65
CA ALA A 54 -1.45 2.81 -4.38
C ALA A 54 -1.42 2.27 -2.93
N ASP A 55 -1.99 3.04 -1.99
CA ASP A 55 -2.01 2.73 -0.55
C ASP A 55 -3.39 2.22 -0.07
N GLN A 56 -4.29 1.81 -0.98
CA GLN A 56 -5.67 1.42 -0.61
C GLN A 56 -5.72 0.27 0.43
N LEU A 57 -4.67 -0.57 0.49
CA LEU A 57 -4.57 -1.72 1.40
C LEU A 57 -3.60 -1.49 2.58
N ALA A 58 -3.27 -0.25 2.95
CA ALA A 58 -2.35 0.06 4.05
C ALA A 58 -2.68 -0.69 5.35
N GLY A 59 -3.97 -0.74 5.69
CA GLY A 59 -4.48 -1.38 6.91
C GLY A 59 -4.34 -2.91 6.86
N GLU A 60 -4.58 -3.51 5.70
CA GLU A 60 -4.42 -4.94 5.49
C GLU A 60 -2.95 -5.35 5.56
N TRP A 61 -2.05 -4.58 4.94
CA TRP A 61 -0.61 -4.79 5.05
C TRP A 61 -0.16 -4.79 6.52
N TYR A 62 -0.55 -3.76 7.29
CA TYR A 62 -0.20 -3.67 8.72
C TYR A 62 -0.80 -4.81 9.56
N ALA A 63 -2.01 -5.27 9.24
CA ALA A 63 -2.61 -6.42 9.89
C ALA A 63 -1.76 -7.68 9.64
N ARG A 64 -1.39 -7.94 8.38
CA ARG A 64 -0.60 -9.13 8.01
C ARG A 64 0.78 -9.18 8.61
N ILE A 65 1.53 -8.07 8.62
CA ILE A 65 2.83 -8.03 9.31
C ILE A 65 2.69 -8.22 10.82
N SER A 66 1.51 -8.02 11.39
CA SER A 66 1.19 -8.28 12.79
C SER A 66 0.64 -9.69 13.05
N GLY A 67 0.52 -10.54 12.02
CA GLY A 67 -0.03 -11.90 12.12
C GLY A 67 -1.56 -11.97 12.06
N LEU A 68 -2.21 -10.91 11.59
CA LEU A 68 -3.67 -10.79 11.45
C LEU A 68 -4.06 -10.69 9.97
N SER A 69 -5.35 -10.89 9.66
CA SER A 69 -5.91 -10.66 8.32
C SER A 69 -7.27 -10.01 8.48
N ILE A 70 -7.56 -8.96 7.73
CA ILE A 70 -8.83 -8.21 7.86
C ILE A 70 -9.66 -8.19 6.58
N LEU A 71 -9.07 -8.53 5.43
CA LEU A 71 -9.74 -8.65 4.14
C LEU A 71 -9.60 -10.07 3.55
N PRO A 72 -10.47 -10.48 2.60
CA PRO A 72 -10.35 -11.77 1.92
C PRO A 72 -9.09 -11.86 1.06
N ASP A 73 -8.31 -12.93 1.24
CA ASP A 73 -7.03 -13.15 0.54
C ASP A 73 -7.12 -12.99 -0.99
N ASN A 74 -8.17 -13.51 -1.62
CA ASN A 74 -8.36 -13.41 -3.07
C ASN A 74 -8.58 -11.96 -3.54
N GLN A 75 -9.28 -11.14 -2.76
CA GLN A 75 -9.51 -9.74 -3.08
C GLN A 75 -8.22 -8.93 -2.90
N VAL A 76 -7.46 -9.22 -1.85
CA VAL A 76 -6.14 -8.61 -1.60
C VAL A 76 -5.19 -8.90 -2.77
N ASP A 77 -5.10 -10.16 -3.20
CA ASP A 77 -4.25 -10.54 -4.33
C ASP A 77 -4.69 -9.88 -5.64
N THR A 78 -6.01 -9.77 -5.86
CA THR A 78 -6.56 -9.10 -7.05
C THR A 78 -6.21 -7.62 -7.03
N ALA A 79 -6.49 -6.92 -5.93
CA ALA A 79 -6.20 -5.50 -5.77
C ALA A 79 -4.70 -5.20 -5.89
N LEU A 80 -3.82 -6.01 -5.32
CA LEU A 80 -2.36 -5.83 -5.47
C LEU A 80 -1.90 -5.97 -6.92
N ASN A 81 -2.46 -6.91 -7.68
CA ASN A 81 -2.16 -7.04 -9.11
C ASN A 81 -2.71 -5.86 -9.92
N THR A 82 -3.89 -5.34 -9.56
CA THR A 82 -4.46 -4.12 -10.14
C THR A 82 -3.54 -2.92 -9.89
N ILE A 83 -3.13 -2.69 -8.64
CA ILE A 83 -2.21 -1.60 -8.29
C ILE A 83 -0.88 -1.74 -9.05
N TYR A 84 -0.33 -2.95 -9.15
CA TYR A 84 0.90 -3.17 -9.93
C TYR A 84 0.71 -2.80 -11.41
N THR A 85 -0.37 -3.27 -12.02
CA THR A 85 -0.65 -3.03 -13.44
C THR A 85 -0.83 -1.53 -13.71
N HIS A 86 -1.60 -0.84 -12.89
CA HIS A 86 -1.97 0.56 -13.13
C HIS A 86 -0.96 1.53 -12.51
N ASN A 87 -0.81 1.55 -11.19
CA ASN A 87 0.02 2.54 -10.49
C ASN A 87 1.52 2.39 -10.76
N VAL A 88 1.97 1.19 -11.15
CA VAL A 88 3.38 0.92 -11.46
C VAL A 88 3.60 0.80 -12.96
N GLN A 89 3.06 -0.22 -13.62
CA GLN A 89 3.43 -0.49 -15.02
C GLN A 89 2.95 0.57 -16.01
N MET A 90 1.73 1.10 -15.85
CA MET A 90 1.25 2.20 -16.70
C MET A 90 1.93 3.55 -16.39
N TYR A 91 2.58 3.68 -15.24
CA TYR A 91 3.28 4.90 -14.85
C TYR A 91 4.79 4.81 -15.16
N HIS A 92 5.21 5.45 -16.25
CA HIS A 92 6.61 5.44 -16.72
C HIS A 92 7.22 4.04 -16.82
N ASP A 93 6.46 3.09 -17.40
CA ASP A 93 6.88 1.70 -17.62
C ASP A 93 7.33 0.97 -16.33
N GLY A 94 6.86 1.41 -15.16
CA GLY A 94 7.27 0.88 -13.85
C GLY A 94 8.65 1.31 -13.38
N LEU A 95 9.28 2.28 -14.04
CA LEU A 95 10.66 2.68 -13.77
C LEU A 95 10.80 3.81 -12.75
N MET A 96 9.68 4.28 -12.18
CA MET A 96 9.67 5.39 -11.20
C MET A 96 9.02 5.05 -9.85
N GLY A 97 8.49 3.84 -9.66
CA GLY A 97 7.72 3.46 -8.47
C GLY A 97 6.21 3.52 -8.71
N ALA A 98 5.41 3.58 -7.63
CA ALA A 98 3.95 3.60 -7.73
C ALA A 98 3.39 5.03 -7.61
N VAL A 99 2.73 5.54 -8.64
CA VAL A 99 2.01 6.83 -8.54
C VAL A 99 0.82 6.68 -7.59
N ASN A 100 0.56 7.69 -6.76
CA ASN A 100 -0.41 7.57 -5.67
C ASN A 100 -1.84 7.33 -6.17
N GLY A 101 -2.27 8.01 -7.24
CA GLY A 101 -3.60 7.85 -7.81
C GLY A 101 -3.58 7.80 -9.34
N ILE A 102 -4.23 6.79 -9.91
CA ILE A 102 -4.39 6.63 -11.35
C ILE A 102 -5.78 6.05 -11.65
N TYR A 103 -6.43 6.49 -12.71
CA TYR A 103 -7.70 5.92 -13.17
C TYR A 103 -7.46 4.61 -13.96
N PRO A 104 -8.50 3.75 -14.11
CA PRO A 104 -8.38 2.51 -14.88
C PRO A 104 -7.93 2.71 -16.33
N ASP A 105 -8.18 3.87 -16.93
CA ASP A 105 -7.74 4.22 -18.28
C ASP A 105 -6.26 4.63 -18.38
N GLY A 106 -5.55 4.68 -17.24
CA GLY A 106 -4.15 5.07 -17.12
C GLY A 106 -3.91 6.58 -16.95
N THR A 107 -4.97 7.39 -16.90
CA THR A 107 -4.81 8.83 -16.60
C THR A 107 -4.53 9.03 -15.11
N VAL A 108 -3.54 9.88 -14.78
CA VAL A 108 -3.18 10.18 -13.39
C VAL A 108 -4.26 11.06 -12.76
N VAL A 109 -4.67 10.72 -11.54
CA VAL A 109 -5.66 11.51 -10.78
C VAL A 109 -5.09 12.89 -10.51
N MET A 110 -5.86 13.94 -10.83
CA MET A 110 -5.42 15.32 -10.66
C MET A 110 -5.36 15.70 -9.18
N GLY A 111 -4.19 16.15 -8.73
CA GLY A 111 -4.00 16.59 -7.35
C GLY A 111 -2.53 16.57 -6.96
N GLU A 112 -2.10 17.55 -6.16
CA GLU A 112 -0.69 17.74 -5.82
C GLU A 112 -0.02 16.45 -5.28
N GLN A 113 -0.76 15.66 -4.51
CA GLN A 113 -0.26 14.40 -3.95
C GLN A 113 -0.65 13.18 -4.79
N ALA A 114 -1.76 13.23 -5.53
CA ALA A 114 -2.20 12.11 -6.35
C ALA A 114 -1.26 11.89 -7.55
N GLU A 115 -0.70 12.97 -8.09
CA GLU A 115 0.29 12.97 -9.19
C GLU A 115 1.70 12.51 -8.77
N GLU A 116 1.94 12.27 -7.47
CA GLU A 116 3.26 11.93 -6.95
C GLU A 116 3.45 10.43 -6.77
N VAL A 117 4.69 9.98 -6.93
CA VAL A 117 5.17 8.74 -6.32
C VAL A 117 5.68 9.07 -4.93
N TRP A 118 5.20 8.38 -3.90
CA TRP A 118 5.79 8.42 -2.57
C TRP A 118 6.70 7.21 -2.35
N GLY A 119 7.99 7.45 -2.12
CA GLY A 119 8.97 6.35 -2.03
C GLY A 119 8.69 5.39 -0.88
N GLY A 120 8.27 5.91 0.26
CA GLY A 120 7.89 5.08 1.39
C GLY A 120 6.63 4.24 1.16
N THR A 121 5.61 4.81 0.53
CA THR A 121 4.39 4.08 0.14
C THR A 121 4.71 3.01 -0.91
N THR A 122 5.58 3.31 -1.87
CA THR A 122 6.02 2.33 -2.88
C THR A 122 6.76 1.16 -2.25
N TYR A 123 7.66 1.41 -1.28
CA TYR A 123 8.34 0.31 -0.56
C TYR A 123 7.40 -0.49 0.34
N MET A 124 6.42 0.17 0.96
CA MET A 124 5.35 -0.52 1.70
C MET A 124 4.56 -1.45 0.78
N LEU A 125 4.13 -0.95 -0.39
CA LEU A 125 3.40 -1.72 -1.39
C LEU A 125 4.22 -2.92 -1.87
N ALA A 126 5.51 -2.69 -2.19
CA ALA A 126 6.43 -3.75 -2.56
C ALA A 126 6.54 -4.81 -1.45
N ALA A 127 6.69 -4.39 -0.19
CA ALA A 127 6.70 -5.31 0.95
C ALA A 127 5.39 -6.11 1.08
N HIS A 128 4.24 -5.48 0.83
CA HIS A 128 2.94 -6.18 0.85
C HIS A 128 2.84 -7.22 -0.28
N MET A 129 3.24 -6.88 -1.50
CA MET A 129 3.31 -7.82 -2.63
C MET A 129 4.22 -9.02 -2.30
N LEU A 130 5.41 -8.74 -1.76
CA LEU A 130 6.36 -9.77 -1.32
C LEU A 130 5.77 -10.68 -0.23
N LEU A 131 5.05 -10.11 0.75
CA LEU A 131 4.39 -10.86 1.82
C LEU A 131 3.30 -11.80 1.27
N ARG A 132 2.67 -11.44 0.14
CA ARG A 132 1.67 -12.25 -0.56
C ARG A 132 2.26 -13.21 -1.60
N GLY A 133 3.59 -13.31 -1.71
CA GLY A 133 4.26 -14.18 -2.69
C GLY A 133 4.25 -13.66 -4.13
N LEU A 134 3.93 -12.38 -4.33
CA LEU A 134 3.97 -11.70 -5.63
C LEU A 134 5.37 -11.14 -5.90
N ASP A 135 6.38 -12.02 -5.97
CA ASP A 135 7.79 -11.63 -6.01
C ASP A 135 8.15 -10.70 -7.17
N ALA A 136 7.68 -11.01 -8.38
CA ALA A 136 7.99 -10.20 -9.57
C ALA A 136 7.42 -8.77 -9.43
N GLN A 137 6.19 -8.66 -8.93
CA GLN A 137 5.50 -7.40 -8.70
C GLN A 137 6.19 -6.60 -7.59
N GLY A 138 6.52 -7.25 -6.47
CA GLY A 138 7.17 -6.61 -5.33
C GLY A 138 8.56 -6.05 -5.70
N TRP A 139 9.40 -6.85 -6.36
CA TRP A 139 10.72 -6.40 -6.79
C TRP A 139 10.65 -5.37 -7.92
N GLY A 140 9.74 -5.53 -8.88
CA GLY A 140 9.52 -4.54 -9.95
C GLY A 140 9.10 -3.18 -9.40
N THR A 141 8.18 -3.17 -8.43
CA THR A 141 7.71 -1.95 -7.76
C THR A 141 8.83 -1.24 -7.00
N ALA A 142 9.63 -1.99 -6.22
CA ALA A 142 10.77 -1.43 -5.49
C ALA A 142 11.90 -0.95 -6.42
N TYR A 143 12.11 -1.64 -7.54
CA TYR A 143 13.16 -1.29 -8.51
C TYR A 143 12.94 0.09 -9.12
N GLY A 144 11.69 0.49 -9.40
CA GLY A 144 11.40 1.84 -9.89
C GLY A 144 11.88 2.94 -8.94
N VAL A 145 11.76 2.74 -7.63
CA VAL A 145 12.33 3.68 -6.63
C VAL A 145 13.85 3.66 -6.68
N TYR A 146 14.48 2.49 -6.70
CA TYR A 146 15.94 2.37 -6.79
C TYR A 146 16.48 3.11 -8.02
N LYS A 147 15.90 2.83 -9.18
CA LYS A 147 16.28 3.42 -10.46
C LYS A 147 16.17 4.94 -10.43
N PHE A 148 15.01 5.46 -10.03
CA PHE A 148 14.81 6.90 -9.94
C PHE A 148 15.80 7.57 -8.96
N ILE A 149 16.04 6.99 -7.79
CA ILE A 149 16.88 7.61 -6.76
C ILE A 149 18.38 7.52 -7.10
N TYR A 150 18.85 6.37 -7.56
CA TYR A 150 20.28 6.07 -7.65
C TYR A 150 20.84 6.15 -9.07
N GLU A 151 20.02 5.97 -10.11
CA GLU A 151 20.48 6.04 -11.51
C GLU A 151 20.10 7.37 -12.15
N ASP A 152 18.81 7.73 -12.12
CA ASP A 152 18.28 8.81 -12.97
C ASP A 152 18.24 10.18 -12.24
N GLY A 153 17.92 10.20 -10.95
CA GLY A 153 17.65 11.43 -10.19
C GLY A 153 18.83 12.01 -9.40
N GLY A 154 19.89 11.25 -9.16
CA GLY A 154 21.05 11.70 -8.35
C GLY A 154 20.66 12.07 -6.91
N LEU A 155 19.75 11.30 -6.31
CA LEU A 155 19.15 11.54 -5.00
C LEU A 155 19.74 10.65 -3.90
N TRP A 156 20.87 9.98 -4.17
CA TRP A 156 21.61 9.17 -3.19
C TRP A 156 21.87 9.94 -1.89
N PHE A 157 21.64 9.29 -0.75
CA PHE A 157 21.79 9.84 0.61
C PHE A 157 20.89 11.04 0.95
N ARG A 158 19.92 11.38 0.08
CA ARG A 158 18.95 12.45 0.31
C ARG A 158 17.58 12.13 -0.26
N THR A 159 17.23 10.84 -0.26
CA THR A 159 15.95 10.31 -0.76
C THR A 159 14.77 11.18 -0.30
N PRO A 160 13.95 11.71 -1.21
CA PRO A 160 12.83 12.60 -0.88
C PRO A 160 11.59 11.83 -0.43
N GLU A 161 10.58 12.57 0.05
CA GLU A 161 9.23 12.03 0.24
C GLU A 161 8.65 11.57 -1.09
N ALA A 162 8.68 12.48 -2.07
CA ALA A 162 7.88 12.37 -3.28
C ALA A 162 8.60 12.86 -4.53
N TRP A 163 8.16 12.37 -5.69
CA TRP A 163 8.59 12.85 -7.01
C TRP A 163 7.53 12.64 -8.08
N ASN A 164 7.68 13.37 -9.19
CA ASN A 164 6.96 13.20 -10.44
C ASN A 164 7.82 13.75 -11.59
N GLU A 165 7.27 13.89 -12.80
CA GLU A 165 7.97 14.43 -13.97
C GLU A 165 8.54 15.85 -13.76
N LYS A 166 7.97 16.63 -12.85
CA LYS A 166 8.33 18.04 -12.61
C LYS A 166 9.48 18.18 -11.61
N GLY A 167 9.81 17.13 -10.84
CA GLY A 167 10.89 17.13 -9.86
C GLY A 167 10.56 16.32 -8.60
N PHE A 168 11.14 16.72 -7.47
CA PHE A 168 10.95 16.07 -6.17
C PHE A 168 10.52 17.04 -5.08
N ARG A 169 9.94 16.51 -4.00
CA ARG A 169 9.51 17.26 -2.81
C ARG A 169 10.10 16.67 -1.53
N ALA A 170 10.62 17.54 -0.66
CA ALA A 170 11.16 17.22 0.67
C ALA A 170 12.27 16.15 0.69
N SER A 171 13.51 16.53 0.30
CA SER A 171 14.69 15.64 0.39
C SER A 171 15.05 15.24 1.82
N MET A 172 15.85 14.17 1.97
CA MET A 172 16.30 13.64 3.26
C MET A 172 15.13 13.21 4.16
N TYR A 173 14.19 12.48 3.57
CA TYR A 173 12.92 12.15 4.20
C TYR A 173 12.95 10.81 4.93
N MET A 174 12.12 10.68 5.96
CA MET A 174 12.06 9.49 6.80
C MET A 174 11.34 8.32 6.12
N ARG A 175 10.24 8.59 5.39
CA ARG A 175 9.32 7.56 4.89
C ARG A 175 9.99 6.48 4.01
N PRO A 176 10.97 6.78 3.13
CA PRO A 176 11.67 5.76 2.34
C PRO A 176 12.43 4.70 3.16
N LEU A 177 12.64 4.89 4.47
CA LEU A 177 13.13 3.83 5.35
C LEU A 177 12.17 2.62 5.44
N ALA A 178 10.94 2.76 4.95
CA ALA A 178 9.99 1.65 4.78
C ALA A 178 10.52 0.51 3.89
N ILE A 179 11.62 0.69 3.14
CA ILE A 179 12.32 -0.40 2.43
C ILE A 179 12.62 -1.61 3.34
N TRP A 180 12.89 -1.39 4.63
CA TRP A 180 13.14 -2.46 5.59
C TRP A 180 11.91 -3.34 5.88
N ALA A 181 10.70 -2.89 5.53
CA ALA A 181 9.52 -3.73 5.59
C ALA A 181 9.62 -4.92 4.61
N MET A 182 10.38 -4.78 3.51
CA MET A 182 10.60 -5.88 2.56
C MET A 182 11.35 -7.04 3.20
N GLU A 183 12.35 -6.75 4.04
CA GLU A 183 13.05 -7.79 4.84
C GLU A 183 12.10 -8.47 5.83
N THR A 184 11.23 -7.70 6.47
CA THR A 184 10.19 -8.25 7.35
C THR A 184 9.24 -9.17 6.58
N ALA A 185 8.83 -8.75 5.38
CA ALA A 185 7.98 -9.55 4.51
C ALA A 185 8.67 -10.85 4.10
N LEU A 186 9.93 -10.79 3.66
CA LEU A 186 10.77 -11.95 3.31
C LEU A 186 10.95 -12.94 4.46
N ALA A 187 11.12 -12.46 5.68
CA ALA A 187 11.32 -13.29 6.86
C ALA A 187 10.03 -13.95 7.38
N ARG A 188 8.85 -13.43 7.02
CA ARG A 188 7.54 -13.89 7.53
C ARG A 188 6.73 -14.73 6.53
N ARG A 189 7.28 -15.03 5.36
CA ARG A 189 6.61 -15.85 4.33
C ARG A 189 6.49 -17.31 4.75
#